data_AF-A0A0F9RHM8-F1
#
_entry.id   AF-A0A0F9RHM8-F1
#
_cell.length_a   1.000
_cell.length_b   1.000
_cell.length_c   1.000
_cell.angle_alpha   90.00
_cell.angle_beta   90.00
_cell.angle_gamma   90.00
#
_symmetry.space_group_name_H-M   'P 1'
#
loop_
_entity.id
_entity.type
_entity.pdbx_description
1 polymer ?
#
loop_
_entity_poly.entity_id
_entity_poly.type
_entity_poly.pdbx_seq_one_letter_code
_entity_poly.pdbx_strand_id
1 'polypeptide(L)'
;MNSVKIISTETNELTQRVAKFLRFGLKDVQTAIQTAPYGVDSNPIKDMVAIYGTTSDKGKPVIIGYINKNQLADIGETRIFSTDASGTLKTYIWLQNDGIMEVGGSVDNMVRFSDLETGFNQLKSDFNAFLVHVHGAAGTPPVPLATPSTASIAGSKINEIKTL
;
A
#
# COMPACT_ATOMS: atom_id res chain seq x y z
N MET A 1 -13.37 -0.28 -30.05
CA MET A 1 -12.31 -0.07 -29.04
C MET A 1 -11.15 -0.97 -29.45
N ASN A 2 -9.92 -0.46 -29.51
CA ASN A 2 -8.80 -1.19 -30.09
C ASN A 2 -7.67 -1.33 -29.05
N SER A 3 -6.90 -2.42 -29.14
CA SER A 3 -5.78 -2.72 -28.24
C SER A 3 -4.43 -2.59 -28.95
N VAL A 4 -3.41 -2.05 -28.29
CA VAL A 4 -2.06 -1.82 -28.83
C VAL A 4 -0.99 -2.16 -27.81
N LYS A 5 0.25 -2.38 -28.26
CA LYS A 5 1.37 -2.73 -27.38
C LYS A 5 2.24 -1.50 -27.09
N ILE A 6 2.50 -1.21 -25.82
CA ILE A 6 3.36 -0.10 -25.38
C ILE A 6 4.83 -0.40 -25.67
N ILE A 7 5.50 0.58 -26.28
CA ILE A 7 6.95 0.58 -26.53
C ILE A 7 7.69 1.31 -25.40
N SER A 8 7.21 2.51 -25.05
CA SER A 8 7.78 3.38 -24.02
C SER A 8 6.77 4.42 -23.55
N THR A 9 7.07 5.05 -22.42
CA THR A 9 6.33 6.20 -21.87
C THR A 9 7.28 7.32 -21.49
N GLU A 10 6.80 8.55 -21.57
CA GLU A 10 7.51 9.75 -21.14
C GLU A 10 6.53 10.79 -20.58
N THR A 11 7.06 11.82 -19.92
CA THR A 11 6.28 12.97 -19.44
C THR A 11 6.62 14.18 -20.30
N ASN A 12 5.60 14.87 -20.83
CA ASN A 12 5.80 16.08 -21.63
C ASN A 12 5.98 17.33 -20.76
N GLU A 13 6.19 18.49 -21.39
CA GLU A 13 6.36 19.79 -20.71
C GLU A 13 5.13 20.22 -19.90
N LEU A 14 3.95 19.67 -20.20
CA LEU A 14 2.69 19.93 -19.50
C LEU A 14 2.39 18.88 -18.41
N THR A 15 3.41 18.11 -17.99
CA THR A 15 3.32 17.04 -16.97
C THR A 15 2.35 15.90 -17.29
N GLN A 16 1.96 15.76 -18.56
CA GLN A 16 1.10 14.68 -19.03
C GLN A 16 1.94 13.46 -19.45
N ARG A 17 1.42 12.26 -19.19
CA ARG A 17 2.07 11.02 -19.65
C ARG A 17 1.71 10.72 -21.10
N VAL A 18 2.75 10.61 -21.93
CA VAL A 18 2.69 10.26 -23.35
C VAL A 18 3.13 8.81 -23.51
N ALA A 19 2.29 8.00 -24.16
CA ALA A 19 2.55 6.59 -24.42
C ALA A 19 2.84 6.37 -25.90
N LYS A 20 3.97 5.72 -26.20
CA LYS A 20 4.38 5.31 -27.55
C LYS A 20 4.01 3.86 -27.80
N PHE A 21 3.33 3.56 -28.90
CA PHE A 21 2.82 2.21 -29.21
C PHE A 21 2.84 1.89 -30.71
N LEU A 22 2.80 0.60 -31.04
CA LEU A 22 2.65 0.10 -32.41
C LEU A 22 1.18 -0.10 -32.77
N ARG A 23 0.80 0.30 -33.99
CA ARG A 23 -0.54 0.10 -34.54
C ARG A 23 -0.52 -0.89 -35.72
N PHE A 24 -0.98 -0.55 -36.93
CA PHE A 24 -1.21 -1.52 -38.01
C PHE A 24 0.07 -1.82 -38.82
N GLY A 25 1.11 -2.27 -38.12
CA GLY A 25 2.36 -2.73 -38.73
C GLY A 25 3.57 -2.47 -37.84
N LEU A 26 4.66 -3.23 -38.06
CA LEU A 26 5.92 -3.15 -37.30
C LEU A 26 6.59 -1.77 -37.34
N LYS A 27 6.17 -0.89 -38.26
CA LYS A 27 6.71 0.47 -38.45
C LYS A 27 5.70 1.58 -38.14
N ASP A 28 4.43 1.25 -37.88
CA ASP A 28 3.40 2.23 -37.55
C ASP A 28 3.44 2.55 -36.05
N VAL A 29 4.35 3.46 -35.68
CA VAL A 29 4.58 3.89 -34.30
C VAL A 29 3.84 5.20 -34.07
N GLN A 30 2.96 5.23 -33.06
CA GLN A 30 2.15 6.39 -32.70
C GLN A 30 2.36 6.77 -31.23
N THR A 31 2.03 8.01 -30.90
CA THR A 31 2.02 8.53 -29.53
C THR A 31 0.62 9.02 -29.17
N ALA A 32 0.23 8.84 -27.90
CA ALA A 32 -1.04 9.32 -27.37
C ALA A 32 -0.90 9.73 -25.91
N ILE A 33 -1.76 10.65 -25.47
CA ILE A 33 -1.86 11.03 -24.06
C ILE A 33 -2.60 9.92 -23.31
N GLN A 34 -2.08 9.55 -22.13
CA GLN A 34 -2.74 8.65 -21.20
C GLN A 34 -3.74 9.42 -20.33
N THR A 35 -4.95 8.91 -20.23
CA THR A 35 -5.92 9.37 -19.22
C THR A 35 -5.75 8.58 -17.93
N ALA A 36 -5.94 9.24 -16.79
CA ALA A 36 -6.03 8.58 -15.51
C ALA A 36 -7.15 9.23 -14.68
N PRO A 37 -7.81 8.49 -13.77
CA PRO A 37 -8.67 9.10 -12.77
C PRO A 37 -7.90 10.13 -11.93
N TYR A 38 -8.59 11.18 -11.48
CA TYR A 38 -7.99 12.17 -10.59
C TYR A 38 -7.47 11.49 -9.32
N GLY A 39 -6.22 11.76 -8.96
CA GLY A 39 -5.55 11.16 -7.79
C GLY A 39 -4.92 9.78 -8.04
N VAL A 40 -4.99 9.23 -9.27
CA VAL A 40 -4.33 7.96 -9.64
C VAL A 40 -3.22 8.24 -10.65
N ASP A 41 -1.97 8.00 -10.26
CA ASP A 41 -0.81 8.13 -11.13
C ASP A 41 -0.10 6.77 -11.24
N SER A 42 -0.09 6.20 -12.45
CA SER A 42 0.58 4.92 -12.73
C SER A 42 1.30 4.94 -14.06
N ASN A 43 2.58 4.52 -14.05
CA ASN A 43 3.40 4.41 -15.24
C ASN A 43 3.41 2.96 -15.74
N PRO A 44 2.85 2.65 -16.92
CA PRO A 44 2.88 1.29 -17.44
C PRO A 44 4.32 0.88 -17.79
N ILE A 45 4.62 -0.40 -17.61
CA ILE A 45 5.89 -0.98 -18.07
C ILE A 45 5.86 -1.21 -19.59
N LYS A 46 7.05 -1.38 -20.17
CA LYS A 46 7.20 -1.78 -21.57
C LYS A 46 6.40 -3.07 -21.86
N ASP A 47 5.92 -3.19 -23.09
CA ASP A 47 5.20 -4.35 -23.60
C ASP A 47 3.80 -4.59 -23.00
N MET A 48 3.28 -3.71 -22.14
CA MET A 48 1.87 -3.74 -21.72
C MET A 48 0.92 -3.54 -22.90
N VAL A 49 -0.26 -4.15 -22.83
CA VAL A 49 -1.31 -3.94 -23.84
C VAL A 49 -2.21 -2.82 -23.36
N ALA A 50 -2.24 -1.72 -24.10
CA ALA A 50 -3.06 -0.56 -23.83
C ALA A 50 -4.36 -0.61 -24.62
N ILE A 51 -5.44 -0.13 -24.02
CA ILE A 51 -6.72 0.11 -24.67
C ILE A 51 -6.80 1.60 -24.97
N TYR A 52 -7.10 1.94 -26.23
CA TYR A 52 -7.23 3.34 -26.64
C TYR A 52 -8.61 3.64 -27.21
N GLY A 53 -9.02 4.90 -27.06
CA GLY A 53 -10.25 5.46 -27.61
C GLY A 53 -9.99 6.66 -28.51
N THR A 54 -10.91 6.93 -29.42
CA THR A 54 -10.91 8.14 -30.25
C THR A 54 -11.48 9.31 -29.46
N THR A 55 -10.91 10.50 -29.63
CA THR A 55 -11.49 11.75 -29.11
C THR A 55 -12.36 12.42 -30.18
N SER A 56 -12.99 13.56 -29.84
CA SER A 56 -13.66 14.44 -30.80
C SER A 56 -12.69 14.95 -31.88
N ASP A 57 -11.40 15.04 -31.55
CA ASP A 57 -10.36 15.46 -32.47
C ASP A 57 -9.86 14.26 -33.28
N LYS A 58 -10.11 14.31 -34.59
CA LYS A 58 -9.64 13.28 -35.52
C LYS A 58 -8.12 13.14 -35.45
N GLY A 59 -7.64 11.91 -35.25
CA GLY A 59 -6.22 11.60 -35.19
C GLY A 59 -5.56 11.80 -33.83
N LYS A 60 -6.30 12.21 -32.80
CA LYS A 60 -5.80 12.33 -31.42
C LYS A 60 -6.41 11.24 -30.52
N PRO A 61 -5.98 9.97 -30.63
CA PRO A 61 -6.43 8.95 -29.69
C PRO A 61 -5.89 9.22 -28.28
N VAL A 62 -6.56 8.65 -27.29
CA VAL A 62 -6.11 8.65 -25.88
C VAL A 62 -6.06 7.23 -25.35
N ILE A 63 -5.07 6.95 -24.50
CA ILE A 63 -4.99 5.67 -23.78
C ILE A 63 -5.92 5.74 -22.57
N ILE A 64 -6.90 4.83 -22.51
CA ILE A 64 -7.93 4.80 -21.47
C ILE A 64 -7.55 3.84 -20.34
N GLY A 65 -6.76 2.80 -20.65
CA GLY A 65 -6.31 1.85 -19.66
C GLY A 65 -5.39 0.78 -20.25
N TYR A 66 -5.07 -0.21 -19.43
CA TYR A 66 -4.19 -1.31 -19.79
C TYR A 66 -4.84 -2.64 -19.42
N ILE A 67 -4.65 -3.65 -20.27
CA ILE A 67 -5.06 -5.02 -19.97
C ILE A 67 -4.05 -5.59 -18.98
N ASN A 68 -4.54 -5.97 -17.80
CA ASN A 68 -3.71 -6.62 -16.80
C ASN A 68 -3.34 -8.03 -17.29
N LYS A 69 -2.04 -8.35 -17.31
CA LYS A 69 -1.53 -9.66 -17.73
C LYS A 69 -1.51 -10.69 -16.60
N ASN A 70 -1.39 -10.22 -15.36
CA ASN A 70 -1.19 -11.06 -14.18
C ASN A 70 -2.25 -10.70 -13.13
N GLN A 71 -3.48 -11.12 -13.39
CA GLN A 71 -4.61 -10.88 -12.50
C GLN A 71 -4.59 -11.93 -11.39
N LEU A 72 -4.23 -11.51 -10.17
CA LEU A 72 -4.18 -12.40 -8.99
C LEU A 72 -5.36 -12.21 -8.03
N ALA A 73 -6.08 -11.09 -8.13
CA ALA A 73 -7.22 -10.81 -7.28
C ALA A 73 -8.38 -11.73 -7.64
N ASP A 74 -8.93 -12.42 -6.65
CA ASP A 74 -10.11 -13.27 -6.78
C ASP A 74 -11.41 -12.46 -6.86
N ILE A 75 -12.54 -13.15 -7.05
CA ILE A 75 -13.86 -12.52 -7.09
C ILE A 75 -14.10 -11.76 -5.79
N GLY A 76 -14.43 -10.47 -5.91
CA GLY A 76 -14.68 -9.59 -4.78
C GLY A 76 -13.43 -8.91 -4.21
N GLU A 77 -12.25 -9.23 -4.71
CA GLU A 77 -10.99 -8.65 -4.24
C GLU A 77 -10.57 -7.42 -5.05
N THR A 78 -9.70 -6.61 -4.47
CA THR A 78 -9.06 -5.49 -5.17
C THR A 78 -7.59 -5.42 -4.80
N ARG A 79 -6.73 -5.37 -5.81
CA ARG A 79 -5.29 -5.29 -5.62
C ARG A 79 -4.70 -4.10 -6.39
N ILE A 80 -3.98 -3.26 -5.67
CA ILE A 80 -3.21 -2.14 -6.21
C ILE A 80 -1.74 -2.47 -5.96
N PHE A 81 -0.88 -2.31 -6.96
CA PHE A 81 0.50 -2.77 -6.85
C PHE A 81 1.46 -1.88 -7.64
N SER A 82 2.73 -1.95 -7.25
CA SER A 82 3.84 -1.36 -7.99
C SER A 82 4.82 -2.45 -8.45
N THR A 83 5.47 -2.18 -9.59
CA THR A 83 6.48 -3.07 -10.17
C THR A 83 7.73 -2.27 -10.52
N ASP A 84 8.87 -2.94 -10.72
CA ASP A 84 10.00 -2.32 -11.40
C ASP A 84 9.80 -2.27 -12.92
N ALA A 85 10.79 -1.72 -13.62
CA ALA A 85 10.79 -1.61 -15.08
C ALA A 85 10.66 -2.95 -15.82
N SER A 86 10.97 -4.07 -15.15
CA SER A 86 10.83 -5.42 -15.70
C SER A 86 9.47 -6.06 -15.38
N GLY A 87 8.61 -5.37 -14.63
CA GLY A 87 7.32 -5.90 -14.19
C GLY A 87 7.39 -6.77 -12.94
N THR A 88 8.53 -6.80 -12.23
CA THR A 88 8.64 -7.53 -10.96
C THR A 88 7.95 -6.74 -9.85
N LEU A 89 7.07 -7.39 -9.11
CA LEU A 89 6.36 -6.81 -7.97
C LEU A 89 7.34 -6.21 -6.94
N LYS A 90 7.06 -4.99 -6.47
CA LYS A 90 7.82 -4.34 -5.38
C LYS A 90 7.01 -4.21 -4.10
N THR A 91 5.77 -3.75 -4.21
CA THR A 91 4.84 -3.68 -3.08
C THR A 91 3.40 -3.67 -3.60
N TYR A 92 2.44 -3.88 -2.72
CA TYR A 92 1.02 -3.87 -3.03
C TYR A 92 0.15 -3.52 -1.83
N ILE A 93 -1.08 -3.13 -2.12
CA ILE A 93 -2.21 -3.14 -1.20
C ILE A 93 -3.23 -4.14 -1.76
N TRP A 94 -3.64 -5.11 -0.95
CA TRP A 94 -4.62 -6.12 -1.36
C TRP A 94 -5.79 -6.11 -0.38
N LEU A 95 -6.98 -5.81 -0.88
CA LEU A 95 -8.26 -5.95 -0.20
C LEU A 95 -8.81 -7.33 -0.56
N GLN A 96 -8.74 -8.28 0.36
CA GLN A 96 -9.21 -9.64 0.17
C GLN A 96 -10.71 -9.75 0.48
N ASN A 97 -11.35 -10.77 -0.06
CA ASN A 97 -12.80 -10.99 0.07
C ASN A 97 -13.19 -11.60 1.42
N ASP A 98 -12.22 -11.98 2.26
CA ASP A 98 -12.39 -12.50 3.61
C ASP A 98 -12.30 -11.42 4.71
N GLY A 99 -12.08 -10.16 4.31
CA GLY A 99 -11.94 -9.02 5.21
C GLY A 99 -10.50 -8.69 5.62
N ILE A 100 -9.50 -9.44 5.14
CA ILE A 100 -8.09 -9.13 5.34
C ILE A 100 -7.61 -8.06 4.34
N MET A 101 -6.83 -7.11 4.84
CA MET A 101 -6.08 -6.14 4.06
C MET A 101 -4.59 -6.41 4.22
N GLU A 102 -3.89 -6.61 3.12
CA GLU A 102 -2.42 -6.70 3.11
C GLU A 102 -1.82 -5.40 2.62
N VAL A 103 -0.88 -4.85 3.38
CA VAL A 103 -0.16 -3.61 3.07
C VAL A 103 1.33 -3.93 2.97
N GLY A 104 1.80 -4.17 1.76
CA GLY A 104 3.19 -4.53 1.48
C GLY A 104 3.56 -5.98 1.81
N GLY A 105 2.69 -6.74 2.48
CA GLY A 105 2.91 -8.15 2.80
C GLY A 105 1.88 -8.72 3.77
N SER A 106 2.10 -9.98 4.16
CA SER A 106 1.19 -10.78 5.00
C SER A 106 1.85 -11.38 6.24
N VAL A 107 3.09 -10.97 6.55
CA VAL A 107 3.93 -11.58 7.59
C VAL A 107 3.51 -11.11 8.99
N ASP A 108 3.43 -9.80 9.18
CA ASP A 108 3.16 -9.16 10.46
C ASP A 108 1.76 -8.54 10.52
N ASN A 109 1.28 -8.27 11.73
CA ASN A 109 0.05 -7.50 11.95
C ASN A 109 0.38 -6.01 12.07
N MET A 110 -0.46 -5.16 11.53
CA MET A 110 -0.40 -3.73 11.84
C MET A 110 -0.79 -3.46 13.29
N VAL A 111 -0.26 -2.38 13.87
CA VAL A 111 -0.43 -2.01 15.28
C VAL A 111 -1.03 -0.62 15.42
N ARG A 112 -2.03 -0.46 16.31
CA ARG A 112 -2.54 0.85 16.72
C ARG A 112 -1.54 1.49 17.68
N PHE A 113 -0.81 2.49 17.19
CA PHE A 113 0.23 3.16 17.98
C PHE A 113 -0.31 3.79 19.27
N SER A 114 -1.48 4.46 19.24
CA SER A 114 -2.05 5.12 20.42
C SER A 114 -2.36 4.16 21.58
N ASP A 115 -2.85 2.95 21.28
CA ASP A 115 -3.12 1.93 22.30
C ASP A 115 -1.83 1.29 22.82
N LEU A 116 -0.85 1.08 21.91
CA LEU A 116 0.48 0.61 22.28
C LEU A 116 1.17 1.60 23.22
N GLU A 117 1.16 2.88 22.87
CA GLU A 117 1.73 3.97 23.67
C GLU A 117 1.07 4.06 25.04
N THR A 118 -0.26 3.94 25.10
CA THR A 118 -1.01 3.92 26.37
C THR A 118 -0.52 2.78 27.28
N GLY A 119 -0.46 1.56 26.77
CA GLY A 119 0.03 0.40 27.51
C GLY A 119 1.50 0.57 27.93
N PHE A 120 2.35 1.09 27.04
CA PHE A 120 3.77 1.32 27.33
C PHE A 120 3.98 2.40 28.39
N ASN A 121 3.25 3.51 28.32
CA ASN A 121 3.34 4.60 29.30
C ASN A 121 2.83 4.16 30.68
N GLN A 122 1.80 3.31 30.74
CA GLN A 122 1.37 2.68 31.99
C GLN A 122 2.48 1.81 32.56
N LEU A 123 3.10 0.94 31.75
CA LEU A 123 4.20 0.09 32.20
C LEU A 123 5.37 0.92 32.74
N LYS A 124 5.74 2.00 32.05
CA LYS A 124 6.78 2.94 32.48
C LYS A 124 6.43 3.60 33.81
N SER A 125 5.18 4.02 33.98
CA SER A 125 4.69 4.60 35.23
C SER A 125 4.77 3.60 36.39
N ASP A 126 4.29 2.37 36.17
CA ASP A 126 4.31 1.30 37.18
C ASP A 126 5.74 0.92 37.57
N PHE A 127 6.64 0.84 36.59
CA PHE A 127 8.05 0.57 36.84
C PHE A 127 8.73 1.67 37.66
N ASN A 128 8.47 2.94 37.35
CA ASN A 128 9.01 4.06 38.11
C ASN A 128 8.42 4.11 39.54
N ALA A 129 7.14 3.78 39.70
CA ALA A 129 6.51 3.65 41.02
C ALA A 129 7.12 2.50 41.83
N PHE A 130 7.51 1.40 41.19
CA PHE A 130 8.22 0.30 41.85
C PHE A 130 9.62 0.70 42.32
N LEU A 131 10.37 1.49 41.54
CA LEU A 131 11.72 1.92 41.92
C LEU A 131 11.77 2.81 43.18
N VAL A 132 10.69 3.52 43.50
CA VAL A 132 10.58 4.32 44.73
C VAL A 132 10.03 3.53 45.91
N HIS A 133 9.74 2.23 45.74
CA HIS A 133 9.35 1.35 46.84
C HIS A 133 10.55 1.12 47.77
N VAL A 134 10.46 1.67 49.00
CA VAL A 134 11.50 1.51 50.02
C VAL A 134 11.12 0.32 50.91
N HIS A 135 11.99 -0.67 51.04
CA HIS A 135 11.85 -1.70 52.07
C HIS A 135 12.03 -1.06 53.44
N GLY A 136 11.02 -1.18 54.32
CA GLY A 136 11.08 -0.66 55.67
C GLY A 136 12.25 -1.27 56.45
N ALA A 137 12.89 -0.47 57.29
CA ALA A 137 13.91 -0.96 58.21
C ALA A 137 13.29 -1.96 59.22
N ALA A 138 14.12 -2.82 59.83
CA ALA A 138 13.64 -3.74 60.84
C ALA A 138 12.90 -2.98 61.97
N GLY A 139 11.62 -3.31 62.19
CA GLY A 139 10.75 -2.68 63.19
C GLY A 139 9.78 -1.62 62.67
N THR A 140 9.81 -1.25 61.38
CA THR A 140 8.75 -0.40 60.79
C THR A 140 7.52 -1.23 60.38
N PRO A 141 6.30 -0.65 60.39
CA PRO A 141 5.10 -1.32 59.88
C PRO A 141 5.32 -1.87 58.46
N PRO A 142 4.64 -2.97 58.08
CA PRO A 142 4.79 -3.53 56.75
C PRO A 142 4.50 -2.47 55.69
N VAL A 143 5.46 -2.26 54.79
CA VAL A 143 5.30 -1.39 53.63
C VAL A 143 4.18 -1.98 52.75
N PRO A 144 3.31 -1.15 52.14
CA PRO A 144 2.32 -1.66 51.20
C PRO A 144 2.97 -2.57 50.16
N LEU A 145 2.38 -3.75 49.92
CA LEU A 145 2.87 -4.67 48.90
C LEU A 145 2.95 -3.94 47.55
N ALA A 146 4.04 -4.18 46.80
CA ALA A 146 4.11 -3.68 45.44
C ALA A 146 2.94 -4.24 44.60
N THR A 147 2.20 -3.35 43.93
CA THR A 147 1.12 -3.75 43.02
C THR A 147 1.72 -4.15 41.68
N PRO A 148 1.43 -5.35 41.15
CA PRO A 148 1.84 -5.72 39.79
C PRO A 148 1.28 -4.74 38.76
N SER A 149 2.06 -4.48 37.70
CA SER A 149 1.59 -3.68 36.58
C SER A 149 0.38 -4.32 35.91
N THR A 150 -0.63 -3.52 35.59
CA THR A 150 -1.80 -3.91 34.80
C THR A 150 -1.68 -3.46 33.34
N ALA A 151 -0.52 -2.93 32.95
CA ALA A 151 -0.23 -2.50 31.60
C ALA A 151 -0.50 -3.62 30.59
N SER A 152 -1.22 -3.28 29.54
CA SER A 152 -1.59 -4.22 28.47
C SER A 152 -1.51 -3.53 27.13
N ILE A 153 -1.02 -4.26 26.13
CA ILE A 153 -1.02 -3.83 24.73
C ILE A 153 -2.09 -4.58 23.91
N ALA A 154 -2.97 -5.36 24.54
CA ALA A 154 -3.92 -6.21 23.82
C ALA A 154 -4.82 -5.42 22.86
N GLY A 155 -5.17 -4.17 23.19
CA GLY A 155 -5.96 -3.28 22.32
C GLY A 155 -5.22 -2.81 21.06
N SER A 156 -3.88 -2.87 21.05
CA SER A 156 -3.09 -2.37 19.92
C SER A 156 -3.09 -3.31 18.71
N LYS A 157 -3.48 -4.57 18.90
CA LYS A 157 -3.48 -5.59 17.84
C LYS A 157 -4.59 -5.34 16.81
N ILE A 158 -4.23 -5.36 15.53
CA ILE A 158 -5.17 -5.42 14.41
C ILE A 158 -5.03 -6.81 13.78
N ASN A 159 -6.09 -7.62 13.71
CA ASN A 159 -5.98 -8.96 13.10
C ASN A 159 -6.18 -8.90 11.58
N GLU A 160 -6.90 -7.88 11.12
CA GLU A 160 -7.44 -7.75 9.76
C GLU A 160 -6.49 -7.01 8.82
N ILE A 161 -5.49 -6.28 9.33
CA ILE A 161 -4.53 -5.54 8.51
C ILE A 161 -3.13 -6.12 8.73
N LYS A 162 -2.50 -6.56 7.65
CA LYS A 162 -1.18 -7.20 7.63
C LYS A 162 -0.15 -6.34 6.92
N THR A 163 1.12 -6.56 7.27
CA THR A 163 2.28 -5.92 6.67
C THR A 163 3.44 -6.91 6.51
N LEU A 164 4.49 -6.49 5.82
CA LEU A 164 5.79 -7.17 5.81
C LEU A 164 6.64 -6.76 7.01
#